data_AF-A0A7V5FUA7-F1
#
_entry.id   AF-A0A7V5FUA7-F1
#
_cell.length_a   1.000
_cell.length_b   1.000
_cell.length_c   1.000
_cell.angle_alpha   90.00
_cell.angle_beta   90.00
_cell.angle_gamma   90.00
#
_symmetry.space_group_name_H-M   'P 1'
#
loop_
_entity.id
_entity.type
_entity.pdbx_description
1 polymer ?
#
loop_
_entity_poly.entity_id
_entity_poly.type
_entity_poly.pdbx_seq_one_letter_code
_entity_poly.pdbx_strand_id
1 'polypeptide(L)'
;MSRHILSTGQQLCYNESGKPIVCAGSGQDAEFSPGIPWPDPRFRSEKETVHDVLTGLTWSRDANPGVFPCSWVEAFEAIRVLNHRSYCGFRDWRLPNRRELRSLMDYQAKKPALPSGHPFTNVFLHWYWSSTTAAIHPGYAWYVHLEGARMFYGKKSQEALFWPVRGKGNGSLAVTGQQFCYDETGTPVDCRNCGQDGELQWGAPWPAPRFTLSGKLVHDHLTGLIWMEQADLTEKKVRWQQALDAIRELNRSDQSRKSWRLPTINELESLVDTDRHSPALPSNHPFTSLQEGYWASTTSFFETDWAWVLYMKKGACGVGYKPDATFHVWPVTEAVDSG
;
A
#
# COMPACT_ATOMS: atom_id res chain seq x y z
N MET A 1 -17.20 -9.44 -2.22
CA MET A 1 -15.72 -9.54 -2.34
C MET A 1 -15.09 -8.19 -2.61
N SER A 2 -14.02 -7.87 -1.87
CA SER A 2 -13.22 -6.66 -2.04
C SER A 2 -12.51 -6.62 -3.41
N ARG A 3 -12.49 -5.44 -4.03
CA ARG A 3 -11.85 -5.18 -5.34
C ARG A 3 -10.66 -4.24 -5.18
N HIS A 4 -9.68 -4.34 -6.07
CA HIS A 4 -8.50 -3.47 -6.14
C HIS A 4 -7.59 -3.47 -4.89
N ILE A 5 -7.78 -4.43 -3.99
CA ILE A 5 -7.01 -4.61 -2.77
C ILE A 5 -6.41 -6.00 -2.82
N LEU A 6 -5.09 -6.10 -2.73
CA LEU A 6 -4.40 -7.38 -2.70
C LEU A 6 -4.36 -7.91 -1.27
N SER A 7 -4.43 -9.24 -1.13
CA SER A 7 -4.07 -9.89 0.13
C SER A 7 -2.65 -9.51 0.54
N THR A 8 -2.41 -9.39 1.84
CA THR A 8 -1.09 -9.06 2.40
C THR A 8 -0.12 -10.24 2.38
N GLY A 9 -0.60 -11.45 2.11
CA GLY A 9 0.19 -12.68 2.22
C GLY A 9 0.41 -13.15 3.67
N GLN A 10 -0.12 -12.44 4.67
CA GLN A 10 -0.01 -12.84 6.07
C GLN A 10 -0.79 -14.14 6.35
N GLN A 11 -0.12 -15.12 6.94
CA GLN A 11 -0.64 -16.46 7.26
C GLN A 11 -0.55 -16.81 8.74
N LEU A 12 0.25 -16.06 9.53
CA LEU A 12 0.48 -16.29 10.95
C LEU A 12 0.02 -15.10 11.79
N CYS A 13 -0.45 -15.41 13.00
CA CYS A 13 -0.92 -14.43 13.97
C CYS A 13 0.02 -14.37 15.18
N TYR A 14 0.13 -13.18 15.77
CA TYR A 14 1.08 -12.92 16.87
C TYR A 14 0.44 -12.08 17.97
N ASN A 15 0.72 -12.40 19.22
CA ASN A 15 0.27 -11.59 20.36
C ASN A 15 1.05 -10.28 20.50
N GLU A 16 0.74 -9.50 21.54
CA GLU A 16 1.33 -8.19 21.83
C GLU A 16 2.87 -8.25 22.06
N SER A 17 3.39 -9.40 22.51
CA SER A 17 4.83 -9.66 22.70
C SER A 17 5.52 -10.27 21.48
N GLY A 18 4.82 -10.40 20.35
CA GLY A 18 5.35 -10.97 19.11
C GLY A 18 5.46 -12.49 19.08
N LYS A 19 4.86 -13.20 20.04
CA LYS A 19 4.83 -14.67 20.04
C LYS A 19 3.71 -15.19 19.14
N PRO A 20 3.94 -16.25 18.35
CA PRO A 20 2.91 -16.88 17.53
C PRO A 20 1.70 -17.33 18.36
N ILE A 21 0.50 -17.17 17.80
CA ILE A 21 -0.77 -17.64 18.36
C ILE A 21 -1.64 -18.26 17.25
N VAL A 22 -2.69 -18.98 17.65
CA VAL A 22 -3.72 -19.45 16.72
C VAL A 22 -4.48 -18.24 16.15
N CYS A 23 -4.70 -18.23 14.84
CA CYS A 23 -5.40 -17.12 14.18
C CYS A 23 -6.91 -17.09 14.44
N ALA A 24 -7.55 -18.24 14.61
CA ALA A 24 -8.99 -18.32 14.86
C ALA A 24 -9.39 -17.49 16.10
N GLY A 25 -10.29 -16.53 15.92
CA GLY A 25 -10.76 -15.60 16.95
C GLY A 25 -9.79 -14.48 17.32
N SER A 26 -8.66 -14.34 16.63
CA SER A 26 -7.62 -13.36 16.94
C SER A 26 -7.97 -11.93 16.50
N GLY A 27 -8.82 -11.77 15.49
CA GLY A 27 -9.14 -10.51 14.80
C GLY A 27 -8.04 -10.01 13.85
N GLN A 28 -6.97 -10.79 13.64
CA GLN A 28 -5.80 -10.38 12.87
C GLN A 28 -5.98 -10.66 11.37
N ASP A 29 -5.12 -10.04 10.56
CA ASP A 29 -5.13 -10.15 9.10
C ASP A 29 -5.20 -11.62 8.61
N ALA A 30 -4.29 -12.47 9.11
CA ALA A 30 -4.22 -13.89 8.75
C ALA A 30 -5.43 -14.74 9.15
N GLU A 31 -6.35 -14.23 10.00
CA GLU A 31 -7.61 -14.93 10.26
C GLU A 31 -8.57 -14.85 9.08
N PHE A 32 -8.58 -13.71 8.39
CA PHE A 32 -9.54 -13.42 7.32
C PHE A 32 -8.91 -13.45 5.92
N SER A 33 -7.62 -13.17 5.83
CA SER A 33 -6.84 -13.03 4.59
C SER A 33 -7.59 -12.25 3.49
N PRO A 34 -8.12 -11.03 3.78
CA PRO A 34 -9.00 -10.32 2.86
C PRO A 34 -8.26 -9.80 1.63
N GLY A 35 -9.01 -9.43 0.59
CA GLY A 35 -8.50 -8.96 -0.68
C GLY A 35 -8.29 -10.07 -1.71
N ILE A 36 -7.76 -9.68 -2.87
CA ILE A 36 -7.51 -10.58 -3.99
C ILE A 36 -6.41 -11.58 -3.57
N PRO A 37 -6.70 -12.90 -3.58
CA PRO A 37 -5.73 -13.92 -3.20
C PRO A 37 -4.61 -13.99 -4.25
N TRP A 38 -3.43 -14.40 -3.82
CA TRP A 38 -2.30 -14.54 -4.72
C TRP A 38 -2.45 -15.81 -5.57
N PRO A 39 -2.22 -15.73 -6.90
CA PRO A 39 -2.18 -16.93 -7.73
C PRO A 39 -0.94 -17.77 -7.42
N ASP A 40 -1.01 -19.07 -7.70
CA ASP A 40 0.11 -20.01 -7.61
C ASP A 40 0.36 -20.68 -8.98
N PRO A 41 1.51 -20.46 -9.63
CA PRO A 41 2.57 -19.54 -9.24
C PRO A 41 2.19 -18.06 -9.49
N ARG A 42 2.62 -17.16 -8.59
CA ARG A 42 2.42 -15.71 -8.75
C ARG A 42 3.28 -15.11 -9.85
N PHE A 43 4.56 -15.48 -9.87
CA PHE A 43 5.54 -14.90 -10.78
C PHE A 43 5.91 -15.91 -11.87
N ARG A 44 5.85 -15.48 -13.13
CA ARG A 44 6.33 -16.24 -14.29
C ARG A 44 7.59 -15.58 -14.82
N SER A 45 8.73 -16.27 -14.73
CA SER A 45 9.99 -15.75 -15.25
C SER A 45 10.11 -16.01 -16.74
N GLU A 46 10.46 -14.97 -17.51
CA GLU A 46 10.65 -15.02 -18.95
C GLU A 46 11.99 -14.36 -19.30
N LYS A 47 13.07 -15.15 -19.37
CA LYS A 47 14.45 -14.65 -19.58
C LYS A 47 14.84 -13.59 -18.52
N GLU A 48 14.94 -12.33 -18.94
CA GLU A 48 15.36 -11.18 -18.14
C GLU A 48 14.18 -10.38 -17.55
N THR A 49 12.94 -10.88 -17.70
CA THR A 49 11.75 -10.27 -17.13
C THR A 49 10.97 -11.25 -16.26
N VAL A 50 10.07 -10.69 -15.45
CA VAL A 50 9.17 -11.44 -14.57
C VAL A 50 7.77 -10.88 -14.73
N HIS A 51 6.84 -11.70 -15.20
CA HIS A 51 5.43 -11.36 -15.27
C HIS A 51 4.76 -11.69 -13.92
N ASP A 52 4.19 -10.68 -13.26
CA ASP A 52 3.38 -10.84 -12.05
C ASP A 52 1.92 -11.11 -12.44
N VAL A 53 1.48 -12.36 -12.30
CA VAL A 53 0.13 -12.81 -12.69
C VAL A 53 -0.94 -12.11 -11.85
N LEU A 54 -0.63 -11.70 -10.62
CA LEU A 54 -1.57 -11.02 -9.73
C LEU A 54 -1.97 -9.64 -10.27
N THR A 55 -0.98 -8.87 -10.71
CA THR A 55 -1.15 -7.47 -11.14
C THR A 55 -1.16 -7.29 -12.65
N GLY A 56 -0.74 -8.30 -13.41
CA GLY A 56 -0.54 -8.23 -14.86
C GLY A 56 0.67 -7.36 -15.27
N LEU A 57 1.46 -6.87 -14.31
CA LEU A 57 2.66 -6.07 -14.58
C LEU A 57 3.82 -6.98 -14.95
N THR A 58 4.76 -6.45 -15.74
CA THR A 58 6.02 -7.13 -16.03
C THR A 58 7.17 -6.30 -15.47
N TRP A 59 8.01 -6.94 -14.67
CA TRP A 59 9.15 -6.34 -13.98
C TRP A 59 10.45 -6.79 -14.64
N SER A 60 11.50 -5.97 -14.55
CA SER A 60 12.85 -6.47 -14.82
C SER A 60 13.19 -7.55 -13.78
N ARG A 61 13.84 -8.62 -14.23
CA ARG A 61 14.29 -9.69 -13.32
C ARG A 61 15.38 -9.20 -12.38
N ASP A 62 16.29 -8.39 -12.92
CA ASP A 62 17.23 -7.60 -12.13
C ASP A 62 16.48 -6.45 -11.42
N ALA A 63 16.44 -6.50 -10.09
CA ALA A 63 15.82 -5.46 -9.27
C ALA A 63 16.65 -4.18 -9.18
N ASN A 64 17.94 -4.22 -9.54
CA ASN A 64 18.86 -3.09 -9.46
C ASN A 64 19.69 -2.93 -10.76
N PRO A 65 19.04 -2.64 -11.91
CA PRO A 65 19.75 -2.49 -13.18
C PRO A 65 20.59 -1.20 -13.26
N GLY A 66 20.40 -0.26 -12.34
CA GLY A 66 21.24 0.95 -12.21
C GLY A 66 22.56 0.70 -11.47
N VAL A 67 22.72 -0.47 -10.83
CA VAL A 67 23.85 -0.89 -9.97
C VAL A 67 24.02 -0.04 -8.71
N PHE A 68 24.09 1.28 -8.84
CA PHE A 68 24.27 2.21 -7.72
C PHE A 68 22.98 2.97 -7.39
N PRO A 69 22.76 3.29 -6.10
CA PRO A 69 21.75 4.26 -5.71
C PRO A 69 21.91 5.59 -6.47
N CYS A 70 20.79 6.23 -6.79
CA CYS A 70 20.76 7.50 -7.50
C CYS A 70 19.62 8.38 -6.99
N SER A 71 19.67 9.66 -7.33
CA SER A 71 18.58 10.58 -7.07
C SER A 71 17.32 10.19 -7.85
N TRP A 72 16.19 10.74 -7.41
CA TRP A 72 14.90 10.46 -8.05
C TRP A 72 14.85 10.91 -9.51
N VAL A 73 15.50 12.04 -9.84
CA VAL A 73 15.62 12.54 -11.22
C VAL A 73 16.52 11.62 -12.04
N GLU A 74 17.68 11.23 -11.51
CA GLU A 74 18.59 10.30 -12.18
C GLU A 74 17.94 8.93 -12.45
N ALA A 75 17.01 8.47 -11.60
CA ALA A 75 16.26 7.25 -11.84
C ALA A 75 15.39 7.33 -13.11
N PHE A 76 14.74 8.48 -13.40
CA PHE A 76 14.02 8.66 -14.66
C PHE A 76 14.95 8.72 -15.88
N GLU A 77 16.09 9.38 -15.74
CA GLU A 77 17.13 9.42 -16.78
C GLU A 77 17.67 8.00 -17.07
N ALA A 78 17.88 7.19 -16.02
CA ALA A 78 18.26 5.80 -16.16
C ALA A 78 17.19 5.00 -16.90
N ILE A 79 15.91 5.16 -16.57
CA ILE A 79 14.79 4.57 -17.34
C ILE A 79 14.84 4.97 -18.82
N ARG A 80 15.07 6.24 -19.14
CA ARG A 80 15.20 6.71 -20.54
C ARG A 80 16.36 6.00 -21.25
N VAL A 81 17.49 5.83 -20.58
CA VAL A 81 18.65 5.09 -21.11
C VAL A 81 18.32 3.61 -21.34
N LEU A 82 17.64 2.95 -20.40
CA LEU A 82 17.20 1.55 -20.55
C LEU A 82 16.29 1.40 -21.78
N ASN A 83 15.34 2.32 -21.95
CA ASN A 83 14.43 2.32 -23.11
C ASN A 83 15.16 2.56 -24.43
N HIS A 84 16.09 3.51 -24.48
CA HIS A 84 16.91 3.76 -25.67
C HIS A 84 17.71 2.51 -26.09
N ARG A 85 18.25 1.78 -25.10
CA ARG A 85 19.05 0.56 -25.32
C ARG A 85 18.21 -0.69 -25.55
N SER A 86 16.88 -0.60 -25.55
CA SER A 86 16.00 -1.77 -25.62
C SER A 86 16.32 -2.80 -24.53
N TYR A 87 16.51 -2.35 -23.29
CA TYR A 87 16.87 -3.20 -22.16
C TYR A 87 15.90 -4.38 -22.03
N CYS A 88 16.43 -5.59 -21.89
CA CYS A 88 15.68 -6.86 -21.92
C CYS A 88 14.78 -7.05 -23.15
N GLY A 89 15.06 -6.36 -24.26
CA GLY A 89 14.26 -6.37 -25.49
C GLY A 89 13.09 -5.38 -25.52
N PHE A 90 12.94 -4.52 -24.51
CA PHE A 90 11.79 -3.62 -24.37
C PHE A 90 12.19 -2.14 -24.28
N ARG A 91 11.27 -1.24 -24.67
CA ARG A 91 11.48 0.21 -24.75
C ARG A 91 10.45 1.05 -24.00
N ASP A 92 9.62 0.40 -23.19
CA ASP A 92 8.50 0.97 -22.45
C ASP A 92 8.62 0.73 -20.94
N TRP A 93 9.85 0.64 -20.45
CA TRP A 93 10.16 0.65 -19.02
C TRP A 93 9.82 1.99 -18.41
N ARG A 94 9.45 1.96 -17.13
CA ARG A 94 9.18 3.12 -16.30
C ARG A 94 9.48 2.82 -14.84
N LEU A 95 9.48 3.87 -14.03
CA LEU A 95 9.37 3.70 -12.59
C LEU A 95 7.94 3.26 -12.23
N PRO A 96 7.78 2.34 -11.26
CA PRO A 96 6.47 1.98 -10.71
C PRO A 96 5.94 3.13 -9.88
N ASN A 97 4.62 3.34 -9.89
CA ASN A 97 4.02 4.18 -8.85
C ASN A 97 4.09 3.44 -7.49
N ARG A 98 3.79 4.17 -6.41
CA ARG A 98 3.96 3.61 -5.06
C ARG A 98 3.14 2.35 -4.79
N ARG A 99 1.95 2.22 -5.42
CA ARG A 99 1.07 1.06 -5.25
C ARG A 99 1.58 -0.16 -6.00
N GLU A 100 2.10 0.04 -7.21
CA GLU A 100 2.72 -1.02 -7.99
C GLU A 100 3.98 -1.54 -7.31
N LEU A 101 4.86 -0.65 -6.81
CA LEU A 101 6.05 -1.07 -6.07
C LEU A 101 5.68 -1.81 -4.79
N ARG A 102 4.71 -1.30 -4.03
CA ARG A 102 4.19 -1.94 -2.82
C ARG A 102 3.52 -3.28 -3.11
N SER A 103 2.92 -3.47 -4.29
CA SER A 103 2.20 -4.70 -4.63
C SER A 103 3.10 -5.94 -4.63
N LEU A 104 4.41 -5.78 -4.83
CA LEU A 104 5.39 -6.86 -4.74
C LEU A 104 5.60 -7.37 -3.32
N MET A 105 5.22 -6.61 -2.29
CA MET A 105 5.60 -6.90 -0.91
C MET A 105 4.80 -8.06 -0.30
N ASP A 106 5.50 -8.89 0.45
CA ASP A 106 4.92 -9.95 1.29
C ASP A 106 5.04 -9.57 2.77
N TYR A 107 3.90 -9.40 3.44
CA TYR A 107 3.83 -9.01 4.86
C TYR A 107 4.06 -10.18 5.82
N GLN A 108 4.33 -11.38 5.31
CA GLN A 108 4.81 -12.56 6.03
C GLN A 108 6.31 -12.83 5.78
N ALA A 109 6.99 -11.98 5.01
CA ALA A 109 8.41 -12.11 4.68
C ALA A 109 9.23 -10.90 5.17
N LYS A 110 10.54 -11.11 5.31
CA LYS A 110 11.52 -10.05 5.62
C LYS A 110 12.88 -10.42 5.07
N LYS A 111 13.67 -9.38 4.76
CA LYS A 111 15.06 -9.52 4.30
C LYS A 111 15.25 -10.55 3.15
N PRO A 112 14.59 -10.35 1.98
CA PRO A 112 13.68 -9.26 1.63
C PRO A 112 12.21 -9.57 1.96
N ALA A 113 11.37 -8.54 2.05
CA ALA A 113 9.92 -8.64 2.22
C ALA A 113 9.23 -8.93 0.86
N LEU A 114 9.66 -10.00 0.20
CA LEU A 114 9.14 -10.49 -1.08
C LEU A 114 8.61 -11.92 -0.92
N PRO A 115 7.64 -12.37 -1.75
CA PRO A 115 7.14 -13.73 -1.70
C PRO A 115 8.24 -14.77 -1.82
N SER A 116 8.19 -15.81 -0.99
CA SER A 116 9.15 -16.91 -1.03
C SER A 116 9.23 -17.54 -2.42
N GLY A 117 10.45 -17.84 -2.88
CA GLY A 117 10.68 -18.41 -4.22
C GLY A 117 10.55 -17.42 -5.37
N HIS A 118 10.51 -16.11 -5.12
CA HIS A 118 10.49 -15.10 -6.18
C HIS A 118 11.67 -15.27 -7.17
N PRO A 119 11.48 -15.01 -8.48
CA PRO A 119 12.53 -15.20 -9.49
C PRO A 119 13.49 -14.02 -9.65
N PHE A 120 13.27 -12.93 -8.91
CA PHE A 120 14.06 -11.70 -8.98
C PHE A 120 15.51 -11.88 -8.50
N THR A 121 16.42 -11.16 -9.14
CA THR A 121 17.86 -11.16 -8.87
C THR A 121 18.34 -9.77 -8.47
N ASN A 122 19.53 -9.68 -7.86
CA ASN A 122 20.12 -8.41 -7.40
C ASN A 122 19.18 -7.59 -6.50
N VAL A 123 18.40 -8.28 -5.67
CA VAL A 123 17.49 -7.64 -4.70
C VAL A 123 18.32 -7.14 -3.53
N PHE A 124 18.54 -5.83 -3.48
CA PHE A 124 19.20 -5.17 -2.35
C PHE A 124 18.20 -4.76 -1.28
N LEU A 125 18.63 -4.86 -0.02
CA LEU A 125 17.86 -4.46 1.16
C LEU A 125 17.95 -2.95 1.41
N HIS A 126 17.41 -2.17 0.47
CA HIS A 126 17.45 -0.70 0.49
C HIS A 126 16.09 -0.10 0.17
N TRP A 127 16.01 1.23 0.16
CA TRP A 127 14.91 1.99 -0.39
C TRP A 127 14.90 1.94 -1.92
N TYR A 128 13.71 1.77 -2.50
CA TYR A 128 13.44 1.82 -3.94
C TYR A 128 12.47 2.93 -4.26
N TRP A 129 12.85 3.82 -5.18
CA TRP A 129 12.03 4.91 -5.67
C TRP A 129 10.76 4.41 -6.36
N SER A 130 9.66 5.10 -6.11
CA SER A 130 8.48 5.09 -6.96
C SER A 130 8.39 6.38 -7.78
N SER A 131 7.56 6.41 -8.81
CA SER A 131 7.27 7.61 -9.61
C SER A 131 6.32 8.62 -8.93
N THR A 132 5.86 8.32 -7.71
CA THR A 132 4.87 9.14 -6.99
C THR A 132 5.53 10.20 -6.11
N THR A 133 5.20 11.47 -6.33
CA THR A 133 5.62 12.61 -5.48
C THR A 133 4.83 12.62 -4.16
N ALA A 134 5.42 13.10 -3.05
CA ALA A 134 4.72 13.27 -1.79
C ALA A 134 4.01 14.63 -1.71
N ALA A 135 2.67 14.66 -1.70
CA ALA A 135 1.90 15.91 -1.69
C ALA A 135 2.22 16.86 -0.52
N ILE A 136 2.53 16.32 0.66
CA ILE A 136 2.87 17.12 1.84
C ILE A 136 4.17 17.94 1.66
N HIS A 137 5.10 17.44 0.84
CA HIS A 137 6.37 18.09 0.51
C HIS A 137 6.80 17.69 -0.92
N PRO A 138 6.40 18.43 -1.96
CA PRO A 138 6.60 18.01 -3.35
C PRO A 138 8.07 17.85 -3.82
N GLY A 139 9.04 18.38 -3.07
CA GLY A 139 10.47 18.08 -3.24
C GLY A 139 10.89 16.69 -2.72
N TYR A 140 9.94 15.87 -2.29
CA TYR A 140 10.12 14.50 -1.81
C TYR A 140 9.32 13.53 -2.67
N ALA A 141 9.78 12.29 -2.77
CA ALA A 141 9.11 11.22 -3.49
C ALA A 141 8.94 9.98 -2.61
N TRP A 142 7.95 9.16 -2.92
CA TRP A 142 7.68 7.92 -2.19
C TRP A 142 8.69 6.83 -2.58
N TYR A 143 9.09 6.05 -1.58
CA TYR A 143 9.92 4.86 -1.75
C TYR A 143 9.49 3.72 -0.80
N VAL A 144 9.89 2.50 -1.14
CA VAL A 144 9.61 1.30 -0.34
C VAL A 144 10.93 0.65 0.10
N HIS A 145 11.04 0.28 1.37
CA HIS A 145 12.22 -0.41 1.90
C HIS A 145 12.04 -1.92 1.86
N LEU A 146 12.96 -2.67 1.23
CA LEU A 146 12.79 -4.10 1.04
C LEU A 146 13.09 -4.99 2.24
N GLU A 147 13.65 -4.48 3.35
CA GLU A 147 13.80 -5.33 4.54
C GLU A 147 12.48 -5.70 5.20
N GLY A 148 11.50 -4.80 5.18
CA GLY A 148 10.25 -4.92 5.93
C GLY A 148 9.09 -4.15 5.32
N ALA A 149 9.14 -3.88 4.01
CA ALA A 149 8.08 -3.29 3.19
C ALA A 149 7.58 -1.89 3.61
N ARG A 150 8.32 -1.15 4.45
CA ARG A 150 7.91 0.18 4.91
C ARG A 150 7.85 1.15 3.73
N MET A 151 6.82 1.99 3.70
CA MET A 151 6.61 2.97 2.63
C MET A 151 6.53 4.38 3.21
N PHE A 152 7.58 5.16 2.94
CA PHE A 152 7.76 6.54 3.39
C PHE A 152 8.17 7.42 2.21
N TYR A 153 8.55 8.66 2.46
CA TYR A 153 9.09 9.56 1.44
C TYR A 153 10.46 10.11 1.84
N GLY A 154 11.32 10.29 0.85
CA GLY A 154 12.66 10.87 0.96
C GLY A 154 12.82 12.06 0.03
N LYS A 155 13.81 12.93 0.29
CA LYS A 155 14.10 14.07 -0.60
C LYS A 155 14.46 13.53 -1.98
N LYS A 156 14.00 14.17 -3.05
CA LYS A 156 14.30 13.74 -4.43
C LYS A 156 15.80 13.75 -4.74
N SER A 157 16.60 14.53 -4.00
CA SER A 157 18.06 14.57 -4.08
C SER A 157 18.79 13.49 -3.25
N GLN A 158 18.08 12.71 -2.43
CA GLN A 158 18.68 11.56 -1.75
C GLN A 158 18.87 10.41 -2.73
N GLU A 159 19.75 9.49 -2.38
CA GLU A 159 20.03 8.33 -3.21
C GLU A 159 19.18 7.13 -2.79
N ALA A 160 18.53 6.49 -3.75
CA ALA A 160 17.84 5.21 -3.58
C ALA A 160 17.93 4.38 -4.87
N LEU A 161 17.52 3.12 -4.79
CA LEU A 161 17.50 2.23 -5.95
C LEU A 161 16.22 2.44 -6.76
N PHE A 162 16.15 1.87 -7.96
CA PHE A 162 14.92 1.86 -8.75
C PHE A 162 14.71 0.50 -9.40
N TRP A 163 13.45 0.09 -9.52
CA TRP A 163 13.06 -1.19 -10.09
C TRP A 163 12.14 -0.98 -11.29
N PRO A 164 12.65 -1.16 -12.53
CA PRO A 164 11.84 -0.98 -13.73
C PRO A 164 10.63 -1.92 -13.81
N VAL A 165 9.50 -1.33 -14.18
CA VAL A 165 8.26 -2.05 -14.50
C VAL A 165 7.75 -1.60 -15.88
N ARG A 166 6.95 -2.45 -16.52
CA ARG A 166 6.26 -2.15 -17.77
C ARG A 166 4.84 -2.72 -17.78
N GLY A 167 4.02 -2.21 -18.70
CA GLY A 167 2.60 -2.55 -18.81
C GLY A 167 1.71 -1.82 -17.80
N LYS A 168 0.42 -1.69 -18.14
CA LYS A 168 -0.60 -0.97 -17.33
C LYS A 168 -1.24 -1.82 -16.23
N GLY A 169 -0.83 -3.09 -16.14
CA GLY A 169 -1.46 -4.08 -15.28
C GLY A 169 -2.84 -4.54 -15.78
N ASN A 170 -3.51 -5.35 -14.97
CA ASN A 170 -4.83 -5.95 -15.25
C ASN A 170 -5.99 -5.25 -14.52
N GLY A 171 -5.73 -4.11 -13.88
CA GLY A 171 -6.71 -3.38 -13.08
C GLY A 171 -6.84 -3.85 -11.63
N SER A 172 -6.04 -4.82 -11.15
CA SER A 172 -6.02 -5.21 -9.72
C SER A 172 -5.52 -4.12 -8.77
N LEU A 173 -4.88 -3.06 -9.29
CA LEU A 173 -4.42 -1.91 -8.51
C LEU A 173 -5.16 -0.66 -8.99
N ALA A 174 -5.64 0.16 -8.05
CA ALA A 174 -6.27 1.44 -8.37
C ALA A 174 -5.24 2.57 -8.56
N VAL A 175 -5.59 3.57 -9.38
CA VAL A 175 -4.78 4.79 -9.56
C VAL A 175 -4.51 5.46 -8.21
N THR A 176 -3.32 6.04 -8.03
CA THR A 176 -2.86 6.62 -6.75
C THR A 176 -3.61 7.89 -6.34
N GLY A 177 -4.14 8.62 -7.33
CA GLY A 177 -4.77 9.92 -7.18
C GLY A 177 -3.89 11.08 -7.64
N GLN A 178 -2.57 10.90 -7.74
CA GLN A 178 -1.66 11.97 -8.18
C GLN A 178 -2.03 12.50 -9.57
N GLN A 179 -2.19 13.82 -9.69
CA GLN A 179 -2.56 14.48 -10.96
C GLN A 179 -1.45 15.39 -11.49
N PHE A 180 -0.56 15.87 -10.62
CA PHE A 180 0.46 16.84 -10.96
C PHE A 180 1.87 16.24 -10.91
N CYS A 181 2.77 16.86 -11.68
CA CYS A 181 4.17 16.50 -11.76
C CYS A 181 5.03 17.62 -11.21
N TYR A 182 6.17 17.25 -10.62
CA TYR A 182 7.01 18.18 -9.88
C TYR A 182 8.49 17.90 -10.15
N ASP A 183 9.30 18.96 -10.20
CA ASP A 183 10.76 18.84 -10.27
C ASP A 183 11.38 18.37 -8.93
N GLU A 184 12.71 18.36 -8.85
CA GLU A 184 13.46 17.96 -7.65
C GLU A 184 13.23 18.86 -6.43
N THR A 185 12.88 20.13 -6.65
CA THR A 185 12.64 21.12 -5.60
C THR A 185 11.20 21.09 -5.11
N GLY A 186 10.31 20.48 -5.89
CA GLY A 186 8.87 20.45 -5.64
C GLY A 186 8.10 21.54 -6.38
N THR A 187 8.71 22.19 -7.37
CA THR A 187 8.01 23.14 -8.23
C THR A 187 7.17 22.36 -9.25
N PRO A 188 5.88 22.72 -9.46
CA PRO A 188 5.05 22.09 -10.49
C PRO A 188 5.67 22.24 -11.88
N VAL A 189 5.61 21.17 -12.69
CA VAL A 189 6.09 21.15 -14.08
C VAL A 189 5.03 20.55 -15.00
N ASP A 190 5.18 20.75 -16.32
CA ASP A 190 4.36 20.04 -17.31
C ASP A 190 4.61 18.53 -17.17
N CYS A 191 3.53 17.77 -17.02
CA CYS A 191 3.59 16.31 -16.92
C CYS A 191 4.02 15.64 -18.23
N ARG A 192 4.00 16.34 -19.37
CA ARG A 192 4.26 15.72 -20.68
C ARG A 192 5.65 15.08 -20.76
N ASN A 193 5.68 13.78 -21.03
CA ASN A 193 6.87 12.94 -21.21
C ASN A 193 7.82 12.90 -19.99
N CYS A 194 7.31 13.14 -18.78
CA CYS A 194 8.13 13.14 -17.56
C CYS A 194 8.27 11.75 -16.92
N GLY A 195 7.35 10.82 -17.19
CA GLY A 195 7.25 9.47 -16.63
C GLY A 195 6.69 9.41 -15.19
N GLN A 196 6.37 10.56 -14.59
CA GLN A 196 5.87 10.64 -13.22
C GLN A 196 4.45 10.07 -13.11
N ASP A 197 4.06 9.72 -11.89
CA ASP A 197 2.73 9.15 -11.62
C ASP A 197 1.59 10.10 -12.05
N GLY A 198 1.77 11.42 -11.89
CA GLY A 198 0.80 12.42 -12.35
C GLY A 198 0.58 12.45 -13.86
N GLU A 199 1.57 12.05 -14.66
CA GLU A 199 1.42 11.89 -16.11
C GLU A 199 0.72 10.58 -16.46
N LEU A 200 1.21 9.48 -15.89
CA LEU A 200 0.80 8.15 -16.31
C LEU A 200 -0.58 7.80 -15.76
N GLN A 201 -0.80 8.04 -14.47
CA GLN A 201 -2.02 7.71 -13.74
C GLN A 201 -2.48 6.26 -13.98
N TRP A 202 -1.54 5.30 -13.94
CA TRP A 202 -1.84 3.89 -14.22
C TRP A 202 -2.50 3.21 -13.02
N GLY A 203 -3.49 2.38 -13.33
CA GLY A 203 -4.34 1.68 -12.39
C GLY A 203 -5.82 1.77 -12.78
N ALA A 204 -6.68 1.08 -12.05
CA ALA A 204 -8.12 1.20 -12.17
C ALA A 204 -8.57 2.61 -11.72
N PRO A 205 -9.34 3.34 -12.52
CA PRO A 205 -9.81 4.68 -12.16
C PRO A 205 -10.76 4.62 -10.97
N TRP A 206 -10.79 5.68 -10.16
CA TRP A 206 -11.76 5.78 -9.08
C TRP A 206 -13.16 6.04 -9.64
N PRO A 207 -14.21 5.42 -9.06
CA PRO A 207 -15.58 5.72 -9.42
C PRO A 207 -15.99 7.13 -8.96
N ALA A 208 -17.01 7.70 -9.63
CA ALA A 208 -17.61 8.97 -9.28
C ALA A 208 -19.13 8.80 -9.10
N PRO A 209 -19.66 8.91 -7.86
CA PRO A 209 -18.94 9.17 -6.61
C PRO A 209 -18.14 7.95 -6.14
N ARG A 210 -17.00 8.18 -5.45
CA ARG A 210 -16.23 7.11 -4.81
C ARG A 210 -16.90 6.62 -3.52
N PHE A 211 -17.36 7.56 -2.70
CA PHE A 211 -17.96 7.27 -1.41
C PHE A 211 -19.45 7.63 -1.41
N THR A 212 -20.27 6.83 -0.74
CA THR A 212 -21.67 7.17 -0.47
C THR A 212 -21.97 6.92 1.00
N LEU A 213 -22.50 7.95 1.67
CA LEU A 213 -22.92 7.88 3.06
C LEU A 213 -24.35 7.34 3.15
N SER A 214 -24.57 6.34 4.00
CA SER A 214 -25.89 5.80 4.35
C SER A 214 -25.99 5.62 5.86
N GLY A 215 -26.69 6.54 6.53
CA GLY A 215 -26.65 6.63 7.99
C GLY A 215 -25.23 6.96 8.46
N LYS A 216 -24.65 6.09 9.30
CA LYS A 216 -23.26 6.20 9.81
C LYS A 216 -22.25 5.32 9.05
N LEU A 217 -22.63 4.83 7.88
CA LEU A 217 -21.85 3.89 7.07
C LEU A 217 -21.43 4.54 5.76
N VAL A 218 -20.16 4.40 5.42
CA VAL A 218 -19.60 4.91 4.17
C VAL A 218 -19.27 3.74 3.26
N HIS A 219 -20.00 3.65 2.16
CA HIS A 219 -19.76 2.67 1.11
C HIS A 219 -18.65 3.19 0.18
N ASP A 220 -17.54 2.45 0.07
CA ASP A 220 -16.48 2.72 -0.90
C ASP A 220 -16.73 1.93 -2.19
N HIS A 221 -17.17 2.62 -3.24
CA HIS A 221 -17.49 2.01 -4.54
C HIS A 221 -16.27 1.50 -5.28
N LEU A 222 -15.07 1.96 -4.91
CA LEU A 222 -13.82 1.42 -5.48
C LEU A 222 -13.60 0.00 -4.96
N THR A 223 -13.62 -0.15 -3.64
CA THR A 223 -13.15 -1.37 -2.98
C THR A 223 -14.28 -2.34 -2.65
N GLY A 224 -15.51 -1.87 -2.61
CA GLY A 224 -16.68 -2.61 -2.11
C GLY A 224 -16.73 -2.72 -0.58
N LEU A 225 -15.82 -2.05 0.13
CA LEU A 225 -15.77 -2.04 1.59
C LEU A 225 -16.77 -1.02 2.17
N ILE A 226 -17.19 -1.29 3.40
CA ILE A 226 -18.02 -0.39 4.19
C ILE A 226 -17.21 0.05 5.41
N TRP A 227 -17.06 1.36 5.56
CA TRP A 227 -16.32 1.99 6.63
C TRP A 227 -17.28 2.70 7.59
N MET A 228 -16.91 2.77 8.87
CA MET A 228 -17.61 3.65 9.81
C MET A 228 -17.33 5.12 9.44
N GLU A 229 -18.37 5.95 9.43
CA GLU A 229 -18.24 7.39 9.14
C GLU A 229 -17.35 8.09 10.19
N GLN A 230 -17.58 7.81 11.47
CA GLN A 230 -16.72 8.24 12.57
C GLN A 230 -15.47 7.37 12.58
N ALA A 231 -14.36 7.92 12.09
CA ALA A 231 -13.08 7.24 11.95
C ALA A 231 -12.29 7.17 13.26
N ASP A 232 -12.95 7.06 14.42
CA ASP A 232 -12.31 6.91 15.72
C ASP A 232 -13.24 6.19 16.70
N LEU A 233 -13.24 4.86 16.63
CA LEU A 233 -14.11 4.02 17.47
C LEU A 233 -13.79 4.17 18.97
N THR A 234 -12.51 4.37 19.30
CA THR A 234 -12.04 4.37 20.70
C THR A 234 -11.96 5.77 21.31
N GLU A 235 -12.05 6.83 20.51
CA GLU A 235 -11.96 8.25 20.91
C GLU A 235 -10.65 8.62 21.66
N LYS A 236 -9.69 7.69 21.64
CA LYS A 236 -8.36 7.81 22.24
C LYS A 236 -7.41 6.81 21.58
N LYS A 237 -6.12 7.09 21.70
CA LYS A 237 -5.05 6.16 21.33
C LYS A 237 -5.11 4.93 22.22
N VAL A 238 -4.96 3.76 21.60
CA VAL A 238 -5.01 2.47 22.29
C VAL A 238 -3.83 1.60 21.87
N ARG A 239 -3.54 0.58 22.68
CA ARG A 239 -2.60 -0.48 22.31
C ARG A 239 -3.20 -1.33 21.20
N TRP A 240 -2.35 -2.04 20.48
CA TRP A 240 -2.83 -2.83 19.34
C TRP A 240 -3.80 -3.94 19.76
N GLN A 241 -3.55 -4.63 20.89
CA GLN A 241 -4.48 -5.65 21.39
C GLN A 241 -5.83 -5.04 21.79
N GLN A 242 -5.82 -3.85 22.38
CA GLN A 242 -7.03 -3.12 22.75
C GLN A 242 -7.84 -2.69 21.51
N ALA A 243 -7.18 -2.44 20.37
CA ALA A 243 -7.87 -2.19 19.10
C ALA A 243 -8.68 -3.40 18.63
N LEU A 244 -8.08 -4.60 18.69
CA LEU A 244 -8.77 -5.86 18.36
C LEU A 244 -9.92 -6.14 19.34
N ASP A 245 -9.72 -5.85 20.63
CA ASP A 245 -10.76 -6.01 21.65
C ASP A 245 -11.93 -5.05 21.45
N ALA A 246 -11.67 -3.80 21.04
CA ALA A 246 -12.70 -2.82 20.73
C ALA A 246 -13.59 -3.27 19.56
N ILE A 247 -13.00 -3.89 18.54
CA ILE A 247 -13.74 -4.50 17.42
C ILE A 247 -14.60 -5.68 17.90
N ARG A 248 -14.08 -6.54 18.77
CA ARG A 248 -14.86 -7.65 19.35
C ARG A 248 -16.07 -7.12 20.14
N GLU A 249 -15.89 -6.05 20.90
CA GLU A 249 -16.98 -5.43 21.65
C GLU A 249 -18.02 -4.76 20.74
N LEU A 250 -17.56 -4.10 19.67
CA LEU A 250 -18.44 -3.57 18.62
C LEU A 250 -19.31 -4.69 18.03
N ASN A 251 -18.73 -5.83 17.68
CA ASN A 251 -19.48 -6.97 17.13
C ASN A 251 -20.46 -7.61 18.12
N ARG A 252 -20.22 -7.53 19.44
CA ARG A 252 -21.18 -8.02 20.45
C ARG A 252 -22.38 -7.09 20.62
N SER A 253 -22.14 -5.79 20.52
CA SER A 253 -23.15 -4.75 20.75
C SER A 253 -23.92 -4.36 19.49
N ASP A 254 -23.38 -4.62 18.29
CA ASP A 254 -24.00 -4.28 17.02
C ASP A 254 -25.17 -5.21 16.66
N GLN A 255 -26.38 -4.68 16.79
CA GLN A 255 -27.63 -5.36 16.43
C GLN A 255 -27.76 -5.65 14.93
N SER A 256 -26.98 -4.97 14.08
CA SER A 256 -27.00 -5.19 12.63
C SER A 256 -26.22 -6.44 12.18
N ARG A 257 -25.54 -7.14 13.12
CA ARG A 257 -24.75 -8.36 12.90
C ARG A 257 -23.72 -8.22 11.77
N LYS A 258 -23.20 -7.01 11.53
CA LYS A 258 -22.06 -6.82 10.63
C LYS A 258 -20.82 -7.49 11.22
N SER A 259 -19.98 -8.06 10.37
CA SER A 259 -18.70 -8.62 10.77
C SER A 259 -17.64 -7.53 10.71
N TRP A 260 -17.64 -6.63 11.70
CA TRP A 260 -16.62 -5.60 11.78
C TRP A 260 -15.26 -6.20 12.07
N ARG A 261 -14.23 -5.61 11.47
CA ARG A 261 -12.84 -5.99 11.68
C ARG A 261 -11.95 -4.75 11.69
N LEU A 262 -10.75 -4.93 12.24
CA LEU A 262 -9.67 -3.98 12.04
C LEU A 262 -9.15 -4.18 10.60
N PRO A 263 -9.02 -3.11 9.80
CA PRO A 263 -8.59 -3.21 8.40
C PRO A 263 -7.15 -3.69 8.30
N THR A 264 -6.83 -4.40 7.23
CA THR A 264 -5.44 -4.69 6.85
C THR A 264 -4.74 -3.42 6.39
N ILE A 265 -3.41 -3.47 6.32
CA ILE A 265 -2.64 -2.31 5.83
C ILE A 265 -2.94 -1.98 4.37
N ASN A 266 -3.29 -2.97 3.53
CA ASN A 266 -3.65 -2.73 2.13
C ASN A 266 -5.03 -2.08 2.00
N GLU A 267 -5.97 -2.40 2.89
CA GLU A 267 -7.28 -1.74 2.91
C GLU A 267 -7.18 -0.30 3.39
N LEU A 268 -6.39 -0.04 4.42
CA LEU A 268 -6.10 1.33 4.86
C LEU A 268 -5.41 2.14 3.74
N GLU A 269 -4.40 1.59 3.08
CA GLU A 269 -3.70 2.28 1.98
C GLU A 269 -4.62 2.57 0.79
N SER A 270 -5.62 1.72 0.54
CA SER A 270 -6.59 1.93 -0.55
C SER A 270 -7.37 3.24 -0.41
N LEU A 271 -7.57 3.75 0.82
CA LEU A 271 -8.23 5.03 1.07
C LEU A 271 -7.40 6.23 0.63
N VAL A 272 -6.06 6.07 0.53
CA VAL A 272 -5.14 7.18 0.33
C VAL A 272 -5.32 7.81 -1.04
N ASP A 273 -5.42 9.14 -1.04
CA ASP A 273 -5.22 9.99 -2.21
C ASP A 273 -3.85 10.64 -2.12
N THR A 274 -2.95 10.30 -3.05
CA THR A 274 -1.56 10.77 -3.03
C THR A 274 -1.39 12.21 -3.46
N ASP A 275 -2.41 12.84 -4.05
CA ASP A 275 -2.42 14.28 -4.37
C ASP A 275 -2.85 15.12 -3.16
N ARG A 276 -3.28 14.47 -2.07
CA ARG A 276 -3.79 15.10 -0.86
C ARG A 276 -2.91 14.80 0.35
N HIS A 277 -3.01 15.69 1.32
CA HIS A 277 -2.42 15.50 2.64
C HIS A 277 -3.25 16.26 3.68
N SER A 278 -3.13 15.86 4.95
CA SER A 278 -3.79 16.48 6.10
C SER A 278 -5.33 16.64 5.96
N PRO A 279 -6.10 15.57 5.65
CA PRO A 279 -5.72 14.17 5.49
C PRO A 279 -5.36 13.79 4.04
N ALA A 280 -4.63 12.69 3.86
CA ALA A 280 -4.35 12.12 2.54
C ALA A 280 -5.54 11.29 2.02
N LEU A 281 -6.72 11.92 1.89
CA LEU A 281 -7.97 11.31 1.45
C LEU A 281 -8.59 12.12 0.29
N PRO A 282 -9.43 11.50 -0.57
CA PRO A 282 -10.18 12.22 -1.58
C PRO A 282 -11.04 13.33 -0.98
N SER A 283 -11.06 14.50 -1.60
CA SER A 283 -11.62 15.72 -0.99
C SER A 283 -13.12 15.70 -0.69
N ASN A 284 -13.86 14.81 -1.33
CA ASN A 284 -15.29 14.59 -1.15
C ASN A 284 -15.59 13.42 -0.20
N HIS A 285 -14.64 12.99 0.63
CA HIS A 285 -14.88 11.94 1.60
C HIS A 285 -15.92 12.39 2.66
N PRO A 286 -16.83 11.51 3.11
CA PRO A 286 -17.81 11.83 4.15
C PRO A 286 -17.30 11.56 5.58
N PHE A 287 -16.07 11.09 5.76
CA PHE A 287 -15.54 10.70 7.06
C PHE A 287 -15.38 11.85 8.05
N THR A 288 -15.65 11.56 9.32
CA THR A 288 -15.54 12.48 10.46
C THR A 288 -14.59 11.93 11.53
N SER A 289 -14.16 12.77 12.47
CA SER A 289 -13.26 12.38 13.57
C SER A 289 -11.96 11.71 13.10
N LEU A 290 -11.38 12.20 12.00
CA LEU A 290 -10.14 11.67 11.46
C LEU A 290 -8.96 11.94 12.40
N GLN A 291 -8.10 10.93 12.55
CA GLN A 291 -6.95 10.94 13.44
C GLN A 291 -5.65 10.80 12.65
N GLU A 292 -4.52 11.08 13.30
CA GLU A 292 -3.22 11.09 12.63
C GLU A 292 -2.77 9.70 12.15
N GLY A 293 -3.16 8.63 12.85
CA GLY A 293 -2.79 7.28 12.46
C GLY A 293 -3.67 6.17 13.02
N TYR A 294 -3.75 5.10 12.24
CA TYR A 294 -4.67 3.98 12.44
C TYR A 294 -3.92 2.66 12.51
N TRP A 295 -4.24 1.84 13.50
CA TRP A 295 -3.77 0.47 13.57
C TRP A 295 -4.34 -0.35 12.41
N ALA A 296 -3.50 -1.16 11.78
CA ALA A 296 -3.92 -2.24 10.89
C ALA A 296 -3.96 -3.57 11.65
N SER A 297 -4.76 -4.53 11.20
CA SER A 297 -4.75 -5.92 11.67
C SER A 297 -3.52 -6.70 11.21
N THR A 298 -2.75 -6.16 10.27
CA THR A 298 -1.52 -6.75 9.75
C THR A 298 -0.37 -6.58 10.73
N THR A 299 0.24 -7.68 11.17
CA THR A 299 1.49 -7.69 11.96
C THR A 299 2.69 -7.32 11.07
N SER A 300 3.69 -6.63 11.62
CA SER A 300 4.98 -6.47 10.96
C SER A 300 5.78 -7.76 11.07
N PHE A 301 6.17 -8.40 9.97
CA PHE A 301 7.00 -9.61 10.07
C PHE A 301 8.47 -9.29 10.37
N PHE A 302 8.93 -8.07 10.10
CA PHE A 302 10.26 -7.60 10.47
C PHE A 302 10.50 -7.80 11.97
N GLU A 303 9.54 -7.33 12.79
CA GLU A 303 9.47 -7.48 14.24
C GLU A 303 8.02 -7.74 14.64
N THR A 304 7.71 -8.95 15.13
CA THR A 304 6.34 -9.45 15.29
C THR A 304 5.59 -8.87 16.49
N ASP A 305 6.31 -8.20 17.39
CA ASP A 305 5.78 -7.34 18.46
C ASP A 305 5.41 -5.93 17.96
N TRP A 306 5.53 -5.67 16.65
CA TRP A 306 5.03 -4.47 15.98
C TRP A 306 3.88 -4.79 15.03
N ALA A 307 3.02 -3.82 14.78
CA ALA A 307 1.91 -3.91 13.82
C ALA A 307 1.95 -2.75 12.82
N TRP A 308 1.35 -2.94 11.65
CA TRP A 308 1.28 -1.92 10.62
C TRP A 308 0.36 -0.78 11.00
N VAL A 309 0.71 0.41 10.51
CA VAL A 309 0.00 1.65 10.77
C VAL A 309 -0.08 2.48 9.48
N LEU A 310 -1.27 3.01 9.20
CA LEU A 310 -1.44 4.08 8.22
C LEU A 310 -1.34 5.44 8.93
N TYR A 311 -0.44 6.30 8.47
CA TYR A 311 -0.33 7.69 8.91
C TYR A 311 -1.17 8.60 8.01
N MET A 312 -2.40 8.88 8.41
CA MET A 312 -3.42 9.56 7.60
C MET A 312 -3.02 10.96 7.15
N LYS A 313 -2.27 11.70 7.97
CA LYS A 313 -1.80 13.04 7.61
C LYS A 313 -1.01 13.06 6.30
N LYS A 314 -0.26 11.99 6.03
CA LYS A 314 0.68 11.91 4.90
C LYS A 314 0.45 10.73 3.97
N GLY A 315 -0.40 9.77 4.32
CA GLY A 315 -0.62 8.55 3.54
C GLY A 315 0.55 7.55 3.59
N ALA A 316 1.40 7.59 4.62
CA ALA A 316 2.54 6.67 4.77
C ALA A 316 2.11 5.35 5.44
N CYS A 317 2.78 4.25 5.08
CA CYS A 317 2.61 2.95 5.73
C CYS A 317 3.86 2.63 6.54
N GLY A 318 3.74 2.66 7.86
CA GLY A 318 4.82 2.30 8.79
C GLY A 318 4.35 1.32 9.83
N VAL A 319 5.02 1.32 10.98
CA VAL A 319 4.77 0.35 12.06
C VAL A 319 4.71 1.04 13.41
N GLY A 320 3.93 0.46 14.32
CA GLY A 320 3.84 0.86 15.72
C GLY A 320 4.12 -0.32 16.65
N TYR A 321 4.71 -0.04 17.81
CA TYR A 321 4.98 -1.06 18.82
C TYR A 321 3.67 -1.48 19.50
N LYS A 322 3.32 -2.77 19.44
CA LYS A 322 1.99 -3.25 19.87
C LYS A 322 1.65 -2.90 21.33
N PRO A 323 2.60 -2.98 22.29
CA PRO A 323 2.36 -2.61 23.69
C PRO A 323 2.12 -1.12 23.95
N ASP A 324 2.42 -0.22 23.01
CA ASP A 324 2.28 1.22 23.21
C ASP A 324 0.90 1.73 22.76
N ALA A 325 0.26 2.55 23.60
CA ALA A 325 -1.02 3.17 23.28
C ALA A 325 -0.85 4.39 22.35
N THR A 326 -0.71 4.13 21.04
CA THR A 326 -0.19 5.13 20.08
C THR A 326 -1.14 5.49 18.94
N PHE A 327 -2.04 4.59 18.54
CA PHE A 327 -2.89 4.79 17.36
C PHE A 327 -4.37 4.49 17.62
N HIS A 328 -5.21 4.92 16.68
CA HIS A 328 -6.66 4.86 16.76
C HIS A 328 -7.23 3.67 15.98
N VAL A 329 -8.53 3.43 16.16
CA VAL A 329 -9.25 2.29 15.60
C VAL A 329 -10.28 2.78 14.60
N TRP A 330 -10.17 2.31 13.35
CA TRP A 330 -11.14 2.60 12.31
C TRP A 330 -11.73 1.29 11.77
N PRO A 331 -12.98 0.96 12.14
CA PRO A 331 -13.60 -0.30 11.74
C PRO A 331 -13.94 -0.33 10.24
N VAL A 332 -13.76 -1.51 9.65
CA VAL A 332 -14.20 -1.84 8.29
C VAL A 332 -15.00 -3.14 8.29
N THR A 333 -15.88 -3.29 7.33
CA THR A 333 -16.57 -4.56 7.05
C THR A 333 -16.79 -4.71 5.55
N GLU A 334 -17.12 -5.92 5.10
CA GLU A 334 -17.53 -6.16 3.71
C GLU A 334 -19.04 -5.93 3.56
N ALA A 335 -19.47 -5.58 2.35
CA ALA A 335 -20.89 -5.67 2.03
C ALA A 335 -21.33 -7.14 2.16
N VAL A 336 -22.40 -7.37 2.93
CA VAL A 336 -23.03 -8.70 2.96
C VAL A 336 -23.61 -8.92 1.56
N ASP A 337 -23.13 -9.93 0.84
CA ASP A 337 -23.80 -10.37 -0.38
C ASP A 337 -25.21 -10.80 0.03
N SER A 338 -26.21 -9.97 -0.29
CA SER A 338 -27.60 -10.42 -0.29
C SER A 338 -27.71 -11.43 -1.42
N GLY A 339 -27.50 -12.70 -1.08
CA GLY A 339 -27.59 -13.85 -1.98
C GLY A 339 -28.95 -13.98 -2.65
#